data_AF-A0A9D7ND72-F1
#
_entry.id   AF-A0A9D7ND72-F1
#
_cell.length_a   1.000
_cell.length_b   1.000
_cell.length_c   1.000
_cell.angle_alpha   90.00
_cell.angle_beta   90.00
_cell.angle_gamma   90.00
#
_symmetry.space_group_name_H-M   'P 1'
#
loop_
_entity.id
_entity.type
_entity.pdbx_description
1 polymer ?
#
loop_
_entity_poly.entity_id
_entity_poly.type
_entity_poly.pdbx_seq_one_letter_code
_entity_poly.pdbx_strand_id
1 'polypeptide(L)'
;MNKVLLNRWIFLNVLASLLLVSCATKEEGCNDAFANNFDLAADKPCKDCCEYPGVRIRFTHKYGSTAMVYNQPIFSDGAGNTFGFGDLRFYISDIQLISVGNKVIDVQEPLDVYVEKAAGDTVQTTVANSFGLARGVNQTDLFDSILSG
;
A
#
# COMPACT_ATOMS: atom_id res chain seq x y z
N MET A 1 -28.93 66.71 -1.61
CA MET A 1 -28.70 65.25 -1.57
C MET A 1 -28.56 64.83 -0.11
N ASN A 2 -29.50 64.03 0.43
CA ASN A 2 -29.56 63.74 1.87
C ASN A 2 -28.37 62.85 2.29
N LYS A 3 -27.50 63.36 3.17
CA LYS A 3 -26.35 62.64 3.73
C LYS A 3 -26.72 61.29 4.35
N VAL A 4 -27.95 61.17 4.84
CA VAL A 4 -28.54 59.94 5.39
C VAL A 4 -28.74 58.87 4.32
N LEU A 5 -29.17 59.24 3.12
CA LEU A 5 -29.32 58.30 2.01
C LEU A 5 -27.94 57.85 1.50
N LEU A 6 -26.97 58.77 1.43
CA LEU A 6 -25.60 58.45 1.01
C LEU A 6 -24.91 57.46 1.97
N ASN A 7 -25.02 57.67 3.29
CA ASN A 7 -24.50 56.72 4.29
C ASN A 7 -25.15 55.33 4.20
N ARG A 8 -26.45 55.27 3.88
CA ARG A 8 -27.18 54.01 3.78
C ARG A 8 -26.74 53.18 2.58
N TRP A 9 -26.40 53.84 1.46
CA TRP A 9 -25.84 53.19 0.28
C TRP A 9 -24.40 52.73 0.48
N ILE A 10 -23.58 53.52 1.19
CA ILE A 10 -22.20 53.12 1.54
C ILE A 10 -22.23 51.87 2.43
N PHE A 11 -23.08 51.86 3.47
CA PHE A 11 -23.22 50.68 4.34
C PHE A 11 -23.68 49.44 3.58
N LEU A 12 -24.64 49.56 2.65
CA LEU A 12 -25.10 48.43 1.84
C LEU A 12 -24.00 47.89 0.92
N ASN A 13 -23.21 48.77 0.29
CA ASN A 13 -22.12 48.36 -0.60
C ASN A 13 -20.97 47.71 0.18
N VAL A 14 -20.62 48.25 1.35
CA VAL A 14 -19.60 47.63 2.23
C VAL A 14 -20.08 46.25 2.67
N LEU A 15 -21.34 46.11 3.13
CA LEU A 15 -21.88 44.83 3.55
C LEU A 15 -21.93 43.80 2.41
N ALA A 16 -22.27 44.23 1.18
CA ALA A 16 -22.27 43.37 0.00
C ALA A 16 -20.85 42.88 -0.36
N SER A 17 -19.83 43.73 -0.26
CA SER A 17 -18.43 43.37 -0.51
C SER A 17 -17.88 42.35 0.50
N LEU A 18 -18.31 42.42 1.77
CA LEU A 18 -17.90 41.44 2.78
C LEU A 18 -18.45 40.03 2.53
N LEU A 19 -19.62 39.91 1.89
CA LEU A 19 -20.24 38.61 1.58
C LEU A 19 -19.50 37.86 0.46
N LEU A 20 -18.72 38.55 -0.38
CA LEU A 20 -17.98 37.94 -1.49
C LEU A 20 -16.70 37.20 -1.05
N VAL A 21 -16.19 37.46 0.16
CA VAL A 21 -14.93 36.87 0.67
C VAL A 21 -15.14 35.52 1.37
N SER A 22 -16.39 35.15 1.69
CA SER A 22 -16.69 33.90 2.42
C SER A 22 -16.70 32.64 1.55
N CYS A 23 -16.45 32.75 0.25
CA CYS A 23 -16.45 31.61 -0.68
C CYS A 23 -15.03 31.02 -0.88
N ALA A 24 -14.24 30.91 0.20
CA ALA A 24 -13.00 30.17 0.15
C ALA A 24 -13.32 28.67 0.06
N THR A 25 -12.93 28.05 -1.05
CA THR A 25 -13.06 26.60 -1.25
C THR A 25 -12.08 25.90 -0.32
N LYS A 26 -12.59 25.04 0.57
CA LYS A 26 -11.74 24.20 1.43
C LYS A 26 -10.84 23.34 0.55
N GLU A 27 -9.53 23.40 0.78
CA GLU A 27 -8.59 22.59 0.01
C GLU A 27 -8.69 21.12 0.43
N GLU A 28 -8.68 20.22 -0.56
CA GLU A 28 -8.71 18.78 -0.35
C GLU A 28 -7.30 18.21 -0.55
N GLY A 29 -6.87 17.33 0.36
CA GLY A 29 -5.56 16.70 0.30
C GLY A 29 -5.47 15.48 1.22
N CYS A 30 -4.30 14.85 1.25
CA CYS A 30 -4.09 13.67 2.09
C CYS A 30 -3.76 14.09 3.52
N ASN A 31 -4.65 13.81 4.47
CA ASN A 31 -4.46 14.13 5.90
C ASN A 31 -3.91 12.93 6.71
N ASP A 32 -3.37 11.91 6.04
CA ASP A 32 -2.73 10.77 6.69
C ASP A 32 -1.22 11.00 6.84
N ALA A 33 -0.74 11.10 8.09
CA ALA A 33 0.66 11.34 8.40
C ALA A 33 1.61 10.20 7.95
N PHE A 34 1.08 9.04 7.56
CA PHE A 34 1.85 7.92 7.04
C PHE A 34 1.92 7.87 5.50
N ALA A 35 1.22 8.77 4.80
CA ALA A 35 1.31 8.88 3.35
C ALA A 35 2.54 9.68 2.90
N ASN A 36 3.12 9.31 1.76
CA ASN A 36 4.23 10.02 1.11
C ASN A 36 3.85 11.44 0.67
N ASN A 37 2.56 11.69 0.45
CA ASN A 37 2.01 12.96 -0.01
C ASN A 37 1.09 13.62 1.04
N PHE A 38 1.40 13.44 2.32
CA PHE A 38 0.70 14.13 3.42
C PHE A 38 0.71 15.65 3.21
N ASP A 39 -0.47 16.27 3.28
CA ASP A 39 -0.67 17.70 3.12
C ASP A 39 -1.25 18.31 4.40
N LEU A 40 -0.42 19.10 5.10
CA LEU A 40 -0.82 19.80 6.31
C LEU A 40 -1.75 21.00 6.03
N ALA A 41 -1.72 21.54 4.81
CA ALA A 41 -2.56 22.68 4.42
C ALA A 41 -3.98 22.26 4.02
N ALA A 42 -4.22 20.97 3.80
CA ALA A 42 -5.52 20.45 3.41
C ALA A 42 -6.56 20.60 4.53
N ASP A 43 -7.64 21.31 4.21
CA ASP A 43 -8.79 21.52 5.09
C ASP A 43 -9.71 20.31 5.17
N LYS A 44 -9.67 19.43 4.17
CA LYS A 44 -10.53 18.25 4.04
C LYS A 44 -9.75 17.03 3.55
N PRO A 45 -10.01 15.84 4.13
CA PRO A 45 -9.44 14.61 3.64
C PRO A 45 -10.02 14.26 2.27
N CYS A 46 -9.14 13.98 1.32
CA CYS A 46 -9.51 13.39 0.05
C CYS A 46 -9.93 11.92 0.22
N LYS A 47 -10.70 11.39 -0.74
CA LYS A 47 -11.18 10.00 -0.68
C LYS A 47 -10.08 8.97 -1.02
N ASP A 48 -9.38 9.16 -2.14
CA ASP A 48 -8.46 8.16 -2.71
C ASP A 48 -7.21 8.84 -3.29
N CYS A 49 -6.65 9.83 -2.57
CA CYS A 49 -5.46 10.56 -3.05
C CYS A 49 -4.19 10.29 -2.25
N CYS A 50 -4.25 9.55 -1.14
CA CYS A 50 -3.08 9.24 -0.34
C CYS A 50 -2.19 8.22 -1.06
N GLU A 51 -0.92 8.58 -1.28
CA GLU A 51 0.10 7.72 -1.85
C GLU A 51 0.95 7.16 -0.72
N TYR A 52 1.01 5.84 -0.59
CA TYR A 52 1.75 5.20 0.48
C TYR A 52 3.04 4.55 -0.02
N PRO A 53 4.06 4.39 0.85
CA PRO A 53 5.31 3.74 0.46
C PRO A 53 5.07 2.25 0.16
N GLY A 54 5.48 1.81 -1.03
CA GLY A 54 5.52 0.40 -1.40
C GLY A 54 6.68 -0.32 -0.71
N VAL A 55 6.43 -1.54 -0.21
CA VAL A 55 7.48 -2.42 0.32
C VAL A 55 7.74 -3.53 -0.66
N ARG A 56 9.01 -3.68 -1.07
CA ARG A 56 9.45 -4.75 -1.98
C ARG A 56 10.31 -5.76 -1.24
N ILE A 57 9.84 -7.00 -1.19
CA ILE A 57 10.59 -8.12 -0.62
C ILE A 57 11.20 -8.95 -1.75
N ARG A 58 12.48 -9.32 -1.64
CA ARG A 58 13.17 -10.17 -2.62
C ARG A 58 13.82 -11.35 -1.94
N PHE A 59 13.50 -12.55 -2.41
CA PHE A 59 14.12 -13.80 -1.94
C PHE A 59 15.36 -14.15 -2.77
N THR A 60 16.36 -14.70 -2.12
CA THR A 60 17.56 -15.23 -2.79
C THR A 60 17.89 -16.57 -2.15
N HIS A 61 17.66 -17.65 -2.89
CA HIS A 61 17.90 -19.00 -2.41
C HIS A 61 19.39 -19.35 -2.48
N LYS A 62 19.89 -19.99 -1.41
CA LYS A 62 21.29 -20.41 -1.30
C LYS A 62 21.38 -21.85 -0.82
N TYR A 63 22.37 -22.58 -1.33
CA TYR A 63 22.80 -23.87 -0.81
C TYR A 63 24.19 -23.71 -0.21
N GLY A 64 24.30 -23.81 1.12
CA GLY A 64 25.51 -23.39 1.83
C GLY A 64 25.79 -21.91 1.62
N SER A 65 26.99 -21.58 1.14
CA SER A 65 27.40 -20.20 0.80
C SER A 65 27.09 -19.79 -0.64
N THR A 66 26.67 -20.72 -1.51
CA THR A 66 26.51 -20.49 -2.94
C THR A 66 25.05 -20.16 -3.28
N ALA A 67 24.84 -19.18 -4.15
CA ALA A 67 23.51 -18.90 -4.70
C ALA A 67 23.01 -20.12 -5.49
N MET A 68 21.74 -20.50 -5.28
CA MET A 68 21.16 -21.61 -6.01
C MET A 68 21.05 -21.29 -7.50
N VAL A 69 21.40 -22.27 -8.34
CA VAL A 69 21.17 -22.22 -9.79
C VAL A 69 20.22 -23.35 -10.14
N TYR A 70 19.09 -22.98 -10.74
CA TYR A 70 18.02 -23.92 -11.06
C TYR A 70 18.30 -24.67 -12.35
N ASN A 71 17.80 -25.91 -12.42
CA ASN A 71 17.92 -26.81 -13.56
C ASN A 71 19.37 -27.09 -13.98
N GLN A 72 20.33 -27.02 -13.05
CA GLN A 72 21.74 -27.29 -13.29
C GLN A 72 22.28 -28.24 -12.20
N PRO A 73 22.91 -29.37 -12.56
CA PRO A 73 23.45 -30.33 -11.59
C PRO A 73 24.85 -29.94 -11.11
N ILE A 74 24.97 -28.77 -10.49
CA ILE A 74 26.27 -28.16 -10.11
C ILE A 74 26.58 -28.26 -8.61
N PHE A 75 25.67 -28.80 -7.81
CA PHE A 75 25.86 -29.01 -6.38
C PHE A 75 26.32 -30.44 -6.14
N SER A 76 27.01 -30.68 -5.02
CA SER A 76 27.50 -32.00 -4.64
C SER A 76 26.97 -32.42 -3.28
N ASP A 77 26.54 -33.67 -3.16
CA ASP A 77 26.16 -34.26 -1.88
C ASP A 77 27.41 -34.63 -1.05
N GLY A 78 27.19 -35.17 0.16
CA GLY A 78 28.29 -35.60 1.04
C GLY A 78 29.11 -36.79 0.51
N ALA A 79 28.64 -37.47 -0.54
CA ALA A 79 29.33 -38.58 -1.21
C ALA A 79 30.02 -38.14 -2.52
N GLY A 80 29.90 -36.86 -2.91
CA GLY A 80 30.49 -36.30 -4.12
C GLY A 80 29.64 -36.47 -5.38
N ASN A 81 28.42 -37.00 -5.28
CA ASN A 81 27.51 -37.07 -6.43
C ASN A 81 26.96 -35.69 -6.75
N THR A 82 26.83 -35.38 -8.04
CA THR A 82 26.23 -34.11 -8.45
C THR A 82 24.71 -34.17 -8.45
N PHE A 83 24.10 -33.06 -8.04
CA PHE A 83 22.65 -32.86 -8.07
C PHE A 83 22.31 -31.41 -8.39
N GLY A 84 21.06 -31.17 -8.78
CA GLY A 84 20.54 -29.85 -9.11
C GLY A 84 19.14 -29.65 -8.56
N PHE A 85 18.71 -28.39 -8.48
CA PHE A 85 17.36 -28.02 -8.05
C PHE A 85 16.48 -27.80 -9.27
N GLY A 86 15.48 -28.65 -9.49
CA GLY A 86 14.54 -28.51 -10.62
C GLY A 86 13.51 -27.41 -10.38
N ASP A 87 12.68 -27.59 -9.34
CA ASP A 87 11.65 -26.62 -8.94
C ASP A 87 11.63 -26.50 -7.42
N LEU A 88 11.71 -25.26 -6.93
CA LEU A 88 11.63 -24.94 -5.51
C LEU A 88 10.65 -23.78 -5.33
N ARG A 89 9.63 -24.02 -4.50
CA ARG A 89 8.53 -23.09 -4.26
C ARG A 89 8.36 -22.91 -2.76
N PHE A 90 8.25 -21.67 -2.32
CA PHE A 90 7.97 -21.31 -0.94
C PHE A 90 6.67 -20.53 -0.89
N TYR A 91 5.75 -20.97 -0.05
CA TYR A 91 4.64 -20.13 0.37
C TYR A 91 5.11 -19.28 1.55
N ILE A 92 4.95 -17.98 1.43
CA ILE A 92 5.22 -17.03 2.51
C ILE A 92 3.88 -16.40 2.89
N SER A 93 3.63 -16.29 4.18
CA SER A 93 2.42 -15.68 4.75
C SER A 93 2.80 -14.85 5.98
N ASP A 94 1.81 -14.14 6.51
CA ASP A 94 1.91 -13.43 7.79
C ASP A 94 3.02 -12.36 7.81
N ILE A 95 3.27 -11.76 6.65
CA ILE A 95 4.18 -10.62 6.53
C ILE A 95 3.52 -9.42 7.20
N GLN A 96 4.16 -8.88 8.23
CA GLN A 96 3.70 -7.72 8.97
C GLN A 96 4.77 -6.63 8.97
N LEU A 97 4.34 -5.38 8.80
CA LEU A 97 5.22 -4.24 9.02
C LEU A 97 5.01 -3.72 10.45
N ILE A 98 6.10 -3.61 11.22
CA ILE A 98 6.05 -3.10 12.59
C ILE A 98 6.66 -1.70 12.62
N SER A 99 5.86 -0.72 13.05
CA SER A 99 6.28 0.67 13.22
C SER A 99 6.95 0.89 14.58
N VAL A 100 7.56 2.06 14.75
CA VAL A 100 8.18 2.50 16.00
C VAL A 100 7.15 2.43 17.13
N GLY A 101 7.51 1.80 18.25
CA GLY A 101 6.60 1.59 19.38
C GLY A 101 5.75 0.30 19.31
N ASN A 102 6.14 -0.67 18.46
CA ASN A 102 5.47 -1.97 18.29
C ASN A 102 4.03 -1.89 17.74
N LYS A 103 3.67 -0.81 17.04
CA LYS A 103 2.40 -0.75 16.31
C LYS A 103 2.51 -1.62 15.04
N VAL A 104 1.66 -2.62 14.91
CA VAL A 104 1.52 -3.40 13.67
C VAL A 104 0.77 -2.55 12.64
N ILE A 105 1.35 -2.41 11.46
CA ILE A 105 0.72 -1.84 10.27
C ILE A 105 0.16 -3.01 9.47
N ASP A 106 -1.16 -3.03 9.32
CA ASP A 106 -1.87 -4.11 8.64
C ASP A 106 -1.96 -3.86 7.13
N VAL A 107 -2.20 -4.91 6.34
CA VAL A 107 -2.39 -4.80 4.89
C VAL A 107 -3.82 -4.33 4.62
N GLN A 108 -3.96 -3.18 3.94
CA GLN A 108 -5.26 -2.52 3.81
C GLN A 108 -6.19 -3.18 2.78
N GLU A 109 -5.61 -3.84 1.77
CA GLU A 109 -6.38 -4.47 0.69
C GLU A 109 -6.59 -5.96 0.98
N PRO A 110 -7.77 -6.38 1.46
CA PRO A 110 -8.09 -7.79 1.52
C PRO A 110 -8.21 -8.37 0.11
N LEU A 111 -7.83 -9.64 -0.04
CA LEU A 111 -7.92 -10.39 -1.28
C LEU A 111 -9.06 -11.41 -1.19
N ASP A 112 -9.96 -11.37 -2.17
CA ASP A 112 -10.98 -12.40 -2.32
C ASP A 112 -10.41 -13.61 -3.05
N VAL A 113 -10.44 -14.77 -2.39
CA VAL A 113 -9.98 -16.05 -2.92
C VAL A 113 -11.10 -17.07 -2.97
N TYR A 114 -11.05 -17.95 -3.97
CA TYR A 114 -11.95 -19.10 -4.05
C TYR A 114 -11.23 -20.33 -3.49
N VAL A 115 -11.78 -20.89 -2.41
CA VAL A 115 -11.23 -22.07 -1.75
C VAL A 115 -12.07 -23.28 -2.13
N GLU A 116 -11.44 -24.33 -2.63
CA GLU A 116 -12.11 -25.60 -2.92
C GLU A 116 -12.47 -26.32 -1.62
N LYS A 117 -13.73 -26.76 -1.51
CA LYS A 117 -14.24 -27.64 -0.45
C LYS A 117 -14.32 -29.08 -0.97
N ALA A 118 -14.60 -30.00 -0.06
CA ALA A 118 -14.86 -31.40 -0.41
C ALA A 118 -15.93 -31.50 -1.52
N ALA A 119 -15.72 -32.43 -2.46
CA ALA A 119 -16.55 -32.69 -3.64
C ALA A 119 -16.46 -31.65 -4.78
N GLY A 120 -15.47 -30.74 -4.78
CA GLY A 120 -15.18 -29.86 -5.92
C GLY A 120 -15.97 -28.55 -5.94
N ASP A 121 -16.80 -28.29 -4.92
CA ASP A 121 -17.45 -27.00 -4.73
C ASP A 121 -16.42 -25.95 -4.28
N THR A 122 -16.50 -24.72 -4.81
CA THR A 122 -15.66 -23.60 -4.36
C THR A 122 -16.45 -22.62 -3.52
N VAL A 123 -15.82 -22.07 -2.48
CA VAL A 123 -16.38 -21.01 -1.64
C VAL A 123 -15.47 -19.79 -1.66
N GLN A 124 -16.06 -18.62 -1.96
CA GLN A 124 -15.36 -17.35 -1.85
C GLN A 124 -15.08 -17.04 -0.37
N THR A 125 -13.85 -16.63 -0.08
CA THR A 125 -13.39 -16.21 1.23
C THR A 125 -12.50 -15.00 1.06
N THR A 126 -12.63 -14.06 1.97
CA THR A 126 -11.77 -12.88 2.04
C THR A 126 -10.60 -13.17 2.97
N VAL A 127 -9.38 -12.97 2.49
CA VAL A 127 -8.13 -13.19 3.22
C VAL A 127 -7.28 -11.92 3.21
N ALA A 128 -6.39 -11.74 4.18
CA ALA A 128 -5.40 -10.67 4.12
C ALA A 128 -4.48 -10.87 2.90
N ASN A 129 -4.17 -9.81 2.16
CA ASN A 129 -3.22 -9.85 1.04
C ASN A 129 -1.77 -9.81 1.54
N SER A 130 -1.43 -10.72 2.46
CA SER A 130 -0.14 -10.80 3.14
C SER A 130 0.59 -12.13 2.85
N PHE A 131 0.21 -12.80 1.75
CA PHE A 131 0.82 -14.06 1.32
C PHE A 131 1.29 -13.99 -0.14
N GLY A 132 2.26 -14.83 -0.47
CA GLY A 132 2.69 -14.98 -1.86
C GLY A 132 3.61 -16.16 -2.06
N LEU A 133 3.87 -16.44 -3.34
CA LEU A 133 4.66 -17.57 -3.78
C LEU A 133 6.03 -17.08 -4.21
N ALA A 134 7.08 -17.50 -3.50
CA ALA A 134 8.44 -17.29 -3.95
C ALA A 134 8.94 -18.50 -4.75
N ARG A 135 9.48 -18.26 -5.94
CA ARG A 135 9.98 -19.29 -6.85
C ARG A 135 11.33 -18.88 -7.41
N GLY A 136 12.32 -19.76 -7.34
CA GLY A 136 13.69 -19.39 -7.69
C GLY A 136 14.02 -19.26 -9.19
N VAL A 137 13.04 -19.16 -10.08
CA VAL A 137 13.28 -19.13 -11.54
C VAL A 137 13.44 -17.70 -12.08
N ASN A 138 14.59 -17.04 -11.93
CA ASN A 138 14.88 -15.72 -12.53
C ASN A 138 13.78 -14.66 -12.35
N GLN A 139 12.93 -14.82 -11.35
CA GLN A 139 11.75 -14.01 -11.13
C GLN A 139 12.04 -13.20 -9.87
N THR A 140 12.15 -11.88 -10.02
CA THR A 140 11.90 -11.00 -8.89
C THR A 140 10.45 -11.21 -8.50
N ASP A 141 10.22 -12.03 -7.48
CA ASP A 141 8.90 -12.15 -6.86
C ASP A 141 8.64 -10.83 -6.15
N LEU A 142 7.96 -9.91 -6.85
CA LEU A 142 7.59 -8.60 -6.36
C LEU A 142 6.34 -8.79 -5.51
N PHE A 143 6.53 -8.76 -4.20
CA PHE A 143 5.46 -8.46 -3.27
C PHE A 143 5.23 -6.95 -3.35
N ASP A 144 4.06 -6.54 -3.82
CA ASP A 144 3.61 -5.15 -3.81
C ASP A 144 2.40 -5.10 -2.90
N SER A 145 2.64 -4.91 -1.59
CA SER A 145 1.56 -4.64 -0.64
C SER A 145 1.49 -3.13 -0.45
N ILE A 146 0.37 -2.52 -0.85
CA ILE A 146 0.06 -1.13 -0.52
C ILE A 146 -0.17 -1.09 1.00
N LEU A 147 0.70 -0.38 1.71
CA LEU A 147 0.64 -0.24 3.16
C LEU A 147 -0.03 1.08 3.51
N SER A 148 -0.80 1.15 4.59
CA SER A 148 -1.42 2.40 5.07
C SER A 148 -1.51 2.36 6.59
N GLY A 149 -1.37 3.51 7.26
CA GLY A 149 -1.27 3.58 8.73
C GLY A 149 -2.58 3.69 9.50
#